data_AF-A0A2V8AHY2-F1
#
_entry.id   AF-A0A2V8AHY2-F1
#
_cell.length_a   1.000
_cell.length_b   1.000
_cell.length_c   1.000
_cell.angle_alpha   90.00
_cell.angle_beta   90.00
_cell.angle_gamma   90.00
#
_symmetry.space_group_name_H-M   'P 1'
#
loop_
_entity.id
_entity.type
_entity.pdbx_description
1 polymer ?
#
loop_
_entity_poly.entity_id
_entity_poly.type
_entity_poly.pdbx_seq_one_letter_code
_entity_poly.pdbx_strand_id
1 'polypeptide(L)'
;MKVKATREGLVGQRTATNYRIDTIVPFVALPSYAAIRLWIRVTNPLNGKSIRALVLDVGPWETEDHAYVFGGERPYAECGFTRAGRRTNKAGIDLGARVWNALGMTDNTDVEWEFD
;
A
#
# COMPACT_ATOMS: atom_id res chain seq x y z
N MET A 1 -10.99 -5.07 -4.15
CA MET A 1 -11.83 -4.26 -3.22
C MET A 1 -11.30 -2.84 -3.14
N LYS A 2 -12.14 -1.84 -2.83
CA LYS A 2 -11.69 -0.45 -2.60
C LYS A 2 -11.13 -0.29 -1.19
N VAL A 3 -9.92 0.22 -1.09
CA VAL A 3 -9.22 0.51 0.17
C VAL A 3 -8.60 1.89 0.11
N LYS A 4 -8.58 2.58 1.24
CA LYS A 4 -7.90 3.88 1.33
C LYS A 4 -6.40 3.71 1.12
N ALA A 5 -5.85 4.45 0.16
CA ALA A 5 -4.42 4.53 -0.08
C ALA A 5 -3.83 5.82 0.49
N THR A 6 -2.62 5.75 1.01
CA THR A 6 -1.83 6.93 1.36
C THR A 6 -0.50 6.98 0.61
N ARG A 7 0.09 8.17 0.51
CA ARG A 7 1.43 8.34 -0.07
C ARG A 7 2.47 8.01 1.00
N GLU A 8 3.43 7.13 0.70
CA GLU A 8 4.55 6.79 1.59
C GLU A 8 5.27 8.05 2.10
N GLY A 9 5.65 8.95 1.17
CA GLY A 9 6.23 10.25 1.52
C GLY A 9 7.65 10.23 2.11
N LEU A 10 8.28 9.04 2.25
CA LEU A 10 9.58 8.85 2.92
C LEU A 10 10.79 8.78 1.95
N VAL A 11 10.80 9.61 0.90
CA VAL A 11 11.91 9.61 -0.08
C VAL A 11 13.27 9.75 0.60
N GLY A 12 14.21 8.88 0.24
CA GLY A 12 15.55 8.80 0.80
C GLY A 12 15.72 7.81 1.96
N GLN A 13 14.62 7.39 2.61
CA GLN A 13 14.64 6.31 3.61
C GLN A 13 14.76 4.93 2.96
N ARG A 14 14.76 3.87 3.77
CA ARG A 14 14.87 2.48 3.34
C ARG A 14 13.60 1.73 3.68
N THR A 15 13.11 0.94 2.73
CA THR A 15 12.00 0.01 2.94
C THR A 15 12.45 -1.22 3.75
N ALA A 16 11.50 -2.08 4.16
CA ALA A 16 11.78 -3.38 4.77
C ALA A 16 12.69 -4.29 3.91
N THR A 17 12.73 -4.11 2.60
CA THR A 17 13.62 -4.84 1.67
C THR A 17 15.00 -4.19 1.49
N ASN A 18 15.32 -3.16 2.28
CA ASN A 18 16.54 -2.34 2.18
C ASN A 18 16.65 -1.51 0.87
N TYR A 19 15.57 -1.41 0.11
CA TYR A 19 15.50 -0.54 -1.07
C TYR A 19 15.48 0.92 -0.63
N ARG A 20 16.28 1.78 -1.29
CA ARG A 20 16.27 3.21 -1.01
C ARG A 20 15.11 3.87 -1.74
N ILE A 21 14.15 4.41 -1.00
CA ILE A 21 12.93 5.01 -1.54
C ILE A 21 13.30 6.16 -2.47
N ASP A 22 12.85 6.06 -3.72
CA ASP A 22 12.98 7.07 -4.76
C ASP A 22 11.64 7.34 -5.46
N THR A 23 11.68 8.10 -6.56
CA THR A 23 10.51 8.44 -7.37
C THR A 23 10.41 7.63 -8.67
N ILE A 24 11.26 6.62 -8.83
CA ILE A 24 11.46 5.91 -10.10
C ILE A 24 10.81 4.53 -10.04
N VAL A 25 11.08 3.75 -9.00
CA VAL A 25 10.57 2.38 -8.90
C VAL A 25 9.10 2.37 -8.48
N PRO A 26 8.22 1.66 -9.20
CA PRO A 26 6.85 1.45 -8.78
C PRO A 26 6.81 0.41 -7.66
N PHE A 27 6.65 0.88 -6.42
CA PHE A 27 6.51 0.03 -5.25
C PHE A 27 5.33 0.45 -4.36
N VAL A 28 4.92 -0.47 -3.50
CA VAL A 28 3.93 -0.25 -2.45
C VAL A 28 4.37 -0.88 -1.12
N ALA A 29 3.68 -0.52 -0.04
CA ALA A 29 3.66 -1.27 1.21
C ALA A 29 2.31 -2.01 1.35
N LEU A 30 2.35 -3.30 1.70
CA LEU A 30 1.19 -4.06 2.15
C LEU A 30 1.41 -4.57 3.59
N PRO A 31 0.36 -4.67 4.43
CA PRO A 31 0.51 -4.95 5.85
C PRO A 31 0.78 -6.42 6.15
N SER A 32 1.69 -7.05 5.40
CA SER A 32 2.09 -8.43 5.55
C SER A 32 3.52 -8.64 5.06
N TYR A 33 4.41 -9.15 5.93
CA TYR A 33 5.74 -9.60 5.50
C TYR A 33 5.69 -10.68 4.41
N ALA A 34 4.65 -11.50 4.38
CA ALA A 34 4.50 -12.56 3.39
C ALA A 34 4.22 -12.01 1.96
N ALA A 35 3.86 -10.73 1.83
CA ALA A 35 3.64 -10.11 0.53
C ALA A 35 4.90 -9.52 -0.11
N ILE A 36 6.02 -9.41 0.63
CA ILE A 36 7.27 -8.84 0.13
C ILE A 36 7.69 -9.52 -1.18
N ARG A 37 8.11 -8.71 -2.16
CA ARG A 37 8.55 -9.11 -3.51
C ARG A 37 7.47 -9.75 -4.39
N LEU A 38 6.21 -9.75 -3.97
CA LEU A 38 5.10 -10.07 -4.86
C LEU A 38 4.73 -8.86 -5.71
N TRP A 39 4.24 -9.14 -6.92
CA TRP A 39 3.73 -8.12 -7.82
C TRP A 39 2.23 -7.96 -7.61
N ILE A 40 1.78 -6.71 -7.64
CA ILE A 40 0.37 -6.36 -7.64
C ILE A 40 0.07 -5.40 -8.79
N ARG A 41 -1.19 -5.38 -9.20
CA ARG A 41 -1.76 -4.29 -9.98
C ARG A 41 -2.52 -3.37 -9.05
N VAL A 42 -2.27 -2.06 -9.16
CA VAL A 42 -3.04 -1.03 -8.47
C VAL A 42 -3.81 -0.23 -9.50
N THR A 43 -5.08 0.04 -9.23
CA THR A 43 -6.00 0.77 -10.09
C THR A 43 -6.65 1.90 -9.31
N ASN A 44 -6.66 3.11 -9.89
CA ASN A 44 -7.44 4.22 -9.38
C ASN A 44 -8.85 4.15 -9.98
N PRO A 45 -9.89 3.81 -9.20
CA PRO A 45 -11.24 3.63 -9.72
C PRO A 45 -11.89 4.94 -10.19
N LEU A 46 -11.34 6.11 -9.83
CA LEU A 46 -11.89 7.41 -10.25
C LEU A 46 -11.53 7.77 -11.69
N ASN A 47 -10.45 7.23 -12.24
CA ASN A 47 -9.97 7.56 -13.58
C ASN A 47 -9.55 6.35 -14.43
N GLY A 48 -9.65 5.13 -13.89
CA GLY A 48 -9.33 3.87 -14.57
C GLY A 48 -7.83 3.64 -14.82
N LYS A 49 -6.94 4.54 -14.39
CA LYS A 49 -5.49 4.35 -14.54
C LYS A 49 -5.02 3.21 -13.64
N SER A 50 -4.12 2.38 -14.16
CA SER A 50 -3.52 1.28 -13.42
C SER A 50 -2.01 1.19 -13.66
N ILE A 51 -1.30 0.59 -12.70
CA ILE A 51 0.13 0.33 -12.79
C ILE A 51 0.48 -0.95 -12.02
N ARG A 52 1.46 -1.69 -12.53
CA ARG A 52 2.07 -2.81 -11.82
C ARG A 52 3.10 -2.30 -10.81
N ALA A 53 3.07 -2.78 -9.58
CA ALA A 53 3.99 -2.37 -8.52
C ALA A 53 4.51 -3.58 -7.74
N LEU A 54 5.74 -3.48 -7.25
CA LEU A 54 6.36 -4.48 -6.40
C LEU A 54 6.11 -4.14 -4.93
N VAL A 55 5.73 -5.13 -4.12
CA VAL A 55 5.65 -4.93 -2.66
C VAL A 55 7.07 -4.89 -2.11
N LEU A 56 7.54 -3.71 -1.72
CA LEU A 56 8.91 -3.52 -1.22
C LEU A 56 8.97 -3.14 0.26
N ASP A 57 7.85 -2.75 0.86
CA ASP A 57 7.76 -2.40 2.26
C ASP A 57 6.59 -3.09 2.96
N VAL A 58 6.56 -3.01 4.29
CA VAL A 58 5.52 -3.62 5.13
C VAL A 58 4.77 -2.55 5.90
N GLY A 59 3.45 -2.57 5.75
CA GLY A 59 2.55 -1.58 6.30
C GLY A 59 1.42 -1.27 5.32
N PRO A 60 0.52 -0.34 5.62
CA PRO A 60 0.57 0.56 6.77
C PRO A 60 0.08 -0.11 8.06
N TRP A 61 0.55 0.39 9.20
CA TRP A 61 0.06 0.12 10.57
C TRP A 61 0.26 -1.27 11.15
N GLU A 62 0.12 -2.31 10.34
CA GLU A 62 0.21 -3.72 10.71
C GLU A 62 1.26 -4.42 9.84
N THR A 63 1.81 -5.52 10.33
CA THR A 63 2.83 -6.30 9.61
C THR A 63 2.43 -7.75 9.33
N GLU A 64 1.31 -8.19 9.90
CA GLU A 64 0.83 -9.59 9.88
C GLU A 64 -0.68 -9.66 9.55
N ASP A 65 -1.20 -8.71 8.78
CA ASP A 65 -2.61 -8.64 8.38
C ASP A 65 -2.92 -9.54 7.17
N HIS A 66 -2.58 -10.82 7.30
CA HIS A 66 -2.70 -11.82 6.23
C HIS A 66 -4.14 -12.04 5.78
N ALA A 67 -5.10 -11.91 6.68
CA ALA A 67 -6.52 -12.08 6.36
C ALA A 67 -7.00 -11.04 5.35
N TYR A 68 -6.52 -9.80 5.46
CA TYR A 68 -6.74 -8.77 4.45
C TYR A 68 -5.95 -9.06 3.17
N VAL A 69 -4.63 -9.25 3.30
CA VAL A 69 -3.74 -9.32 2.13
C VAL A 69 -3.99 -10.55 1.26
N PHE A 70 -4.34 -11.70 1.85
CA PHE A 70 -4.53 -12.97 1.13
C PHE A 70 -5.94 -13.56 1.27
N GLY A 71 -6.68 -13.20 2.31
CA GLY A 71 -7.98 -13.79 2.64
C GLY A 71 -9.21 -13.03 2.12
N GLY A 72 -9.02 -11.84 1.55
CA GLY A 72 -10.11 -11.02 1.03
C GLY A 72 -10.92 -10.27 2.10
N GLU A 73 -10.46 -10.28 3.36
CA GLU A 73 -11.01 -9.41 4.40
C GLU A 73 -10.70 -7.93 4.14
N ARG A 74 -11.28 -7.02 4.92
CA ARG A 74 -10.93 -5.60 4.86
C ARG A 74 -9.66 -5.33 5.69
N PRO A 75 -8.85 -4.30 5.36
CA PRO A 75 -7.66 -3.98 6.15
C PRO A 75 -8.02 -3.75 7.62
N TYR A 76 -7.29 -4.40 8.54
CA TYR A 76 -7.54 -4.24 9.97
C TYR A 76 -7.44 -2.78 10.43
N ALA A 77 -6.54 -2.01 9.81
CA ALA A 77 -6.39 -0.58 10.06
C ALA A 77 -7.71 0.21 9.94
N GLU A 78 -8.71 -0.26 9.19
CA GLU A 78 -10.00 0.40 9.07
C GLU A 78 -10.82 0.45 10.37
N CYS A 79 -10.55 -0.45 11.32
CA CYS A 79 -11.17 -0.40 12.66
C CYS A 79 -10.77 0.86 13.44
N GLY A 80 -9.75 1.58 12.99
CA GLY A 80 -9.27 2.84 13.57
C GLY A 80 -8.13 2.68 14.57
N PHE A 81 -7.72 1.46 14.87
CA PHE A 81 -6.60 1.15 15.78
C PHE A 81 -5.71 0.04 15.23
N THR A 82 -4.44 0.05 15.63
CA THR A 82 -3.55 -1.10 15.49
C THR A 82 -3.86 -2.12 16.58
N ARG A 83 -3.39 -3.36 16.43
CA ARG A 83 -3.47 -4.41 17.47
C ARG A 83 -2.76 -3.99 18.76
N ALA A 84 -1.79 -3.08 18.67
CA ALA A 84 -1.09 -2.46 19.81
C ALA A 84 -1.80 -1.21 20.38
N GLY A 85 -3.00 -0.87 19.90
CA GLY A 85 -3.82 0.23 20.43
C GLY A 85 -3.49 1.63 19.92
N ARG A 86 -2.66 1.78 18.88
CA ARG A 86 -2.37 3.10 18.28
C ARG A 86 -3.45 3.48 17.28
N ARG A 87 -3.85 4.75 17.20
CA ARG A 87 -4.81 5.22 16.18
C ARG A 87 -4.21 5.11 14.77
N THR A 88 -5.03 4.70 13.80
CA THR A 88 -4.66 4.60 12.38
C THR A 88 -5.34 5.70 11.56
N ASN A 89 -4.82 5.94 10.35
CA ASN A 89 -5.49 6.77 9.34
C ASN A 89 -6.47 5.97 8.45
N LYS A 90 -6.68 4.68 8.79
CA LYS A 90 -7.47 3.68 8.06
C LYS A 90 -6.97 3.29 6.67
N ALA A 91 -5.71 3.61 6.33
CA ALA A 91 -5.12 3.17 5.08
C ALA A 91 -4.92 1.65 5.06
N GLY A 92 -5.17 1.02 3.91
CA GLY A 92 -4.87 -0.39 3.67
C GLY A 92 -3.60 -0.60 2.84
N ILE A 93 -3.09 0.43 2.18
CA ILE A 93 -1.93 0.37 1.29
C ILE A 93 -1.21 1.72 1.28
N ASP A 94 0.13 1.70 1.27
CA ASP A 94 0.94 2.89 0.98
C ASP A 94 1.55 2.82 -0.41
N LEU A 95 1.48 3.93 -1.13
CA LEU A 95 1.93 4.04 -2.51
C LEU A 95 3.28 4.78 -2.57
N GLY A 96 4.26 4.15 -3.21
CA GLY A 96 5.48 4.82 -3.64
C GLY A 96 5.18 5.93 -4.64
N ALA A 97 6.08 6.92 -4.72
CA ALA A 97 5.83 8.14 -5.51
C ALA A 97 5.58 7.87 -7.00
N ARG A 98 6.23 6.84 -7.57
CA ARG A 98 5.98 6.43 -8.97
C ARG A 98 4.54 5.93 -9.17
N VAL A 99 4.03 5.12 -8.24
CA VAL A 99 2.66 4.56 -8.29
C VAL A 99 1.65 5.69 -8.13
N TRP A 100 1.83 6.55 -7.11
CA TRP A 100 1.01 7.74 -6.86
C TRP A 100 0.84 8.60 -8.13
N ASN A 101 1.96 8.93 -8.77
CA ASN A 101 1.96 9.78 -9.97
C ASN A 101 1.32 9.07 -11.18
N ALA A 102 1.60 7.77 -11.38
CA ALA A 102 1.05 7.00 -12.50
C ALA A 102 -0.48 6.86 -12.41
N LEU A 103 -1.00 6.73 -11.18
CA LEU A 103 -2.43 6.67 -10.90
C LEU A 103 -3.13 8.03 -10.99
N GLY A 104 -2.38 9.12 -11.18
CA GLY A 104 -2.93 10.48 -11.21
C GLY A 104 -3.55 10.90 -9.87
N MET A 105 -2.98 10.44 -8.76
CA MET A 105 -3.46 10.76 -7.42
C MET A 105 -3.13 12.22 -7.08
N THR A 106 -4.12 12.96 -6.56
CA THR A 106 -3.96 14.34 -6.08
C THR A 106 -4.13 14.47 -4.57
N ASP A 107 -4.82 13.51 -3.95
CA ASP A 107 -5.01 13.38 -2.50
C ASP A 107 -5.18 11.90 -2.15
N ASN A 108 -5.16 11.58 -0.86
CA ASN A 108 -5.42 10.26 -0.32
C ASN A 108 -6.87 9.87 -0.63
N THR A 109 -7.04 8.87 -1.48
CA THR A 109 -8.34 8.34 -1.90
C THR A 109 -8.29 6.82 -1.98
N ASP A 110 -9.44 6.23 -2.24
CA ASP A 110 -9.54 4.79 -2.45
C ASP A 110 -8.84 4.36 -3.75
N VAL A 111 -8.16 3.21 -3.68
CA VAL A 111 -7.67 2.45 -4.82
C VAL A 111 -8.20 1.02 -4.75
N GLU A 112 -8.11 0.32 -5.87
CA GLU A 112 -8.29 -1.12 -5.93
C GLU A 112 -6.92 -1.75 -6.21
N TRP A 113 -6.67 -2.93 -5.64
CA TRP A 113 -5.48 -3.70 -5.98
C TRP A 113 -5.77 -5.21 -5.99
N GLU A 114 -4.94 -5.94 -6.72
CA GLU A 114 -4.96 -7.40 -6.86
C GLU A 114 -3.54 -7.93 -7.12
N PHE A 115 -3.28 -9.19 -6.77
CA PHE A 115 -2.05 -9.87 -7.19
C PHE A 115 -2.02 -10.06 -8.71
N ASP A 116 -0.84 -9.95 -9.31
CA ASP A 116 -0.59 -10.06 -10.76
C ASP A 116 0.29 -11.25 -11.13
#